data_AF-A0A2G5UB79-F1
#
_entry.id   AF-A0A2G5UB79-F1
#
_cell.length_a   1.000
_cell.length_b   1.000
_cell.length_c   1.000
_cell.angle_alpha   90.00
_cell.angle_beta   90.00
_cell.angle_gamma   90.00
#
_symmetry.space_group_name_H-M   'P 1'
#
loop_
_entity.id
_entity.type
_entity.pdbx_description
1 polymer ?
#
loop_
_entity_poly.entity_id
_entity_poly.type
_entity_poly.pdbx_seq_one_letter_code
_entity_poly.pdbx_strand_id
1 'polypeptide(L)'
;MIPALLLLFLIPQSLGIMKMIQIYGKVTYGPFPMTSPSSENCASECFDLDYCILSWQTPEGSCYHYSNLDRPDTITVVETDKTEGSKVGFKTNITGDNCPFSYTDMDFIMTISNGDTYSWKKTGNSWSLNGCRDGWKQFDRTDGYSVCMKVFKSSGNIYRWDARNKGCQPMGTDQIGVASIEESRWIHEQMMQYNPAKKSFAFWINGSFKDNDCSTENFCEVSL
;
A
#
# COMPACT_ATOMS: atom_id res chain seq x y z
N MET A 1 45.95 -24.12 -17.45
CA MET A 1 44.51 -23.90 -17.22
C MET A 1 44.32 -23.55 -15.76
N ILE A 2 44.06 -22.28 -15.46
CA ILE A 2 43.80 -21.80 -14.10
C ILE A 2 42.27 -21.66 -13.99
N PRO A 3 41.60 -22.27 -13.00
CA PRO A 3 40.17 -22.09 -12.84
C PRO A 3 39.93 -20.71 -12.22
N ALA A 4 39.20 -19.85 -12.94
CA ALA A 4 38.73 -18.58 -12.42
C ALA A 4 37.63 -18.86 -11.37
N LEU A 5 37.99 -18.73 -10.10
CA LEU A 5 37.06 -18.77 -8.98
C LEU A 5 36.26 -17.44 -8.99
N LEU A 6 35.04 -17.47 -9.53
CA LEU A 6 34.10 -16.36 -9.42
C LEU A 6 33.68 -16.20 -7.96
N LEU A 7 34.34 -15.28 -7.24
CA LEU A 7 33.82 -14.74 -5.98
C LEU A 7 32.55 -13.93 -6.30
N LEU A 8 31.39 -14.54 -6.06
CA LEU A 8 30.14 -13.80 -5.88
C LEU A 8 30.30 -12.95 -4.61
N PHE A 9 30.66 -11.68 -4.79
CA PHE A 9 30.51 -10.68 -3.74
C PHE A 9 29.03 -10.60 -3.41
N LEU A 10 28.63 -11.23 -2.31
CA LEU A 10 27.42 -10.90 -1.58
C LEU A 10 27.59 -9.45 -1.13
N ILE A 11 27.15 -8.50 -1.96
CA ILE A 11 26.95 -7.13 -1.53
C ILE A 11 26.00 -7.25 -0.34
N PRO A 12 26.39 -6.84 0.88
CA PRO A 12 25.42 -6.72 1.95
C PRO A 12 24.44 -5.66 1.45
N GLN A 13 23.26 -6.09 1.01
CA GLN A 13 22.13 -5.19 0.93
C GLN A 13 22.03 -4.61 2.34
N SER A 14 22.35 -3.32 2.50
CA SER A 14 22.19 -2.68 3.80
C SER A 14 20.73 -2.88 4.16
N LEU A 15 20.49 -3.71 5.18
CA LEU A 15 19.15 -3.99 5.67
C LEU A 15 18.61 -2.65 6.15
N GLY A 16 17.64 -2.10 5.42
CA GLY A 16 17.03 -0.82 5.79
C GLY A 16 16.49 -0.90 7.21
N ILE A 17 16.81 0.10 8.03
CA ILE A 17 16.35 0.16 9.41
C ILE A 17 15.06 0.96 9.43
N MET A 18 14.00 0.41 10.03
CA MET A 18 12.76 1.15 10.21
C MET A 18 12.93 2.23 11.29
N LYS A 19 12.51 3.45 11.00
CA LYS A 19 12.55 4.60 11.90
C LYS A 19 11.27 5.42 11.77
N MET A 20 11.04 6.28 12.76
CA MET A 20 10.00 7.29 12.75
C MET A 20 10.62 8.66 12.58
N ILE A 21 10.39 9.32 11.45
CA ILE A 21 10.95 10.65 11.16
C ILE A 21 9.88 11.70 11.46
N GLN A 22 10.15 12.55 12.44
CA GLN A 22 9.24 13.62 12.82
C GLN A 22 9.57 14.93 12.13
N ILE A 23 8.55 15.62 11.64
CA ILE A 23 8.63 16.98 11.11
C ILE A 23 7.50 17.83 11.68
N TYR A 24 7.63 19.16 11.54
CA TYR A 24 6.50 20.06 11.74
C TYR A 24 5.58 19.95 10.53
N GLY A 25 4.33 19.59 10.79
CA GLY A 25 3.34 19.40 9.74
C GLY A 25 2.00 19.00 10.31
N LYS A 26 1.00 18.96 9.44
CA LYS A 26 -0.36 18.53 9.78
C LYS A 26 -0.97 17.70 8.68
N VAL A 27 -1.86 16.80 9.08
CA VAL A 27 -2.69 16.06 8.14
C VAL A 27 -3.83 16.98 7.67
N THR A 28 -3.93 17.19 6.37
CA THR A 28 -5.01 17.98 5.76
C THR A 28 -6.16 17.12 5.26
N TYR A 29 -5.87 15.86 4.96
CA TYR A 29 -6.84 14.85 4.60
C TYR A 29 -6.34 13.46 5.02
N GLY A 30 -7.23 12.64 5.56
CA GLY A 30 -6.88 11.34 6.12
C GLY A 30 -8.04 10.86 6.97
N PRO A 31 -9.02 10.15 6.39
CA PRO A 31 -10.14 9.65 7.15
C PRO A 31 -9.70 8.52 8.09
N PHE A 32 -10.51 8.29 9.13
CA PHE A 32 -10.36 7.19 10.09
C PHE A 32 -9.03 7.13 10.87
N PRO A 33 -8.51 8.25 11.44
CA PRO A 33 -7.42 8.15 12.39
C PRO A 33 -7.87 7.40 13.65
N MET A 34 -6.97 6.62 14.23
CA MET A 34 -7.12 6.10 15.59
C MET A 34 -6.58 7.10 16.59
N THR A 35 -7.38 7.47 17.58
CA THR A 35 -6.91 8.33 18.67
C THR A 35 -6.00 7.54 19.61
N SER A 36 -4.78 8.01 19.83
CA SER A 36 -3.92 7.47 20.89
C SER A 36 -4.21 8.18 22.22
N PRO A 37 -4.24 7.46 23.36
CA PRO A 37 -4.42 8.05 24.67
C PRO A 37 -3.23 8.92 25.13
N SER A 38 -2.04 8.79 24.53
CA SER A 38 -0.88 9.59 24.93
C SER A 38 -0.60 10.75 23.96
N SER A 39 -0.37 11.93 24.51
CA SER A 39 0.10 13.09 23.77
C SER A 39 1.63 13.11 23.67
N GLU A 40 2.34 12.77 24.74
CA GLU A 40 3.81 12.93 24.82
C GLU A 40 4.58 11.94 23.93
N ASN A 41 4.02 10.77 23.65
CA ASN A 41 4.70 9.66 22.96
C ASN A 41 4.07 9.31 21.60
N CYS A 42 3.37 10.27 20.98
CA CYS A 42 2.56 10.00 19.80
C CYS A 42 3.29 9.25 18.67
N ALA A 43 4.52 9.66 18.36
CA ALA A 43 5.32 9.03 17.29
C ALA A 43 6.01 7.73 17.73
N SER A 44 6.47 7.63 18.97
CA SER A 44 7.11 6.42 19.49
C SER A 44 6.10 5.29 19.63
N GLU A 45 4.88 5.56 20.08
CA GLU A 45 3.81 4.57 20.14
C GLU A 45 3.46 4.04 18.75
N CYS A 46 3.31 4.94 17.76
CA CYS A 46 3.10 4.53 16.37
C CYS A 46 4.28 3.70 15.84
N PHE A 47 5.52 4.03 16.21
CA PHE A 47 6.68 3.25 15.82
C PHE A 47 6.62 1.80 16.31
N ASP A 48 6.13 1.58 17.53
CA ASP A 48 6.02 0.24 18.13
C ASP A 48 4.83 -0.58 17.57
N LEU A 49 3.89 0.06 16.87
CA LEU A 49 2.72 -0.59 16.30
C LEU A 49 2.97 -1.00 14.84
N ASP A 50 2.92 -2.30 14.56
CA ASP A 50 3.15 -2.85 13.21
C ASP A 50 2.23 -2.28 12.13
N TYR A 51 1.01 -1.90 12.51
CA TYR A 51 0.03 -1.35 11.57
C TYR A 51 0.19 0.15 11.31
N CYS A 52 0.93 0.88 12.15
CA CYS A 52 0.91 2.33 12.09
C CYS A 52 1.89 2.86 11.04
N ILE A 53 1.40 3.70 10.14
CA ILE A 53 2.21 4.30 9.05
C ILE A 53 2.54 5.78 9.29
N LEU A 54 1.67 6.50 9.99
CA LEU A 54 1.82 7.91 10.28
C LEU A 54 1.27 8.22 11.67
N SER A 55 1.97 9.04 12.44
CA SER A 55 1.42 9.69 13.64
C SER A 55 1.18 11.18 13.36
N TRP A 56 0.13 11.75 13.92
CA TRP A 56 -0.12 13.18 13.91
C TRP A 56 -0.47 13.67 15.31
N GLN A 57 0.34 14.59 15.84
CA GLN A 57 0.07 15.30 17.08
C GLN A 57 -0.40 16.72 16.75
N THR A 58 -1.60 17.08 17.21
CA THR A 58 -2.14 18.43 17.03
C THR A 58 -1.50 19.43 17.99
N PRO A 59 -1.65 20.74 17.75
CA PRO A 59 -1.11 21.78 18.63
C PRO A 59 -1.65 21.67 20.08
N GLU A 60 -2.86 21.17 20.25
CA GLU A 60 -3.52 20.94 21.56
C GLU A 60 -3.01 19.68 22.28
N GLY A 61 -2.17 18.88 21.60
CA GLY A 61 -1.59 17.66 22.14
C GLY A 61 -2.37 16.38 21.81
N SER A 62 -3.49 16.46 21.10
CA SER A 62 -4.21 15.25 20.65
C SER A 62 -3.33 14.43 19.72
N CYS A 63 -3.29 13.10 19.91
CA CYS A 63 -2.51 12.20 19.08
C CYS A 63 -3.40 11.29 18.24
N TYR A 64 -3.05 11.18 16.95
CA TYR A 64 -3.72 10.36 15.96
C TYR A 64 -2.74 9.42 15.27
N HIS A 65 -3.11 8.17 15.10
CA HIS A 65 -2.36 7.16 14.37
C HIS A 65 -3.14 6.75 13.12
N TYR A 66 -2.44 6.67 12.00
CA TYR A 66 -2.97 6.19 10.74
C TYR A 66 -2.44 4.79 10.48
N SER A 67 -3.33 3.92 10.02
CA SER A 67 -3.08 2.49 9.90
C SER A 67 -3.02 2.05 8.45
N ASN A 68 -2.09 1.16 8.14
CA ASN A 68 -2.03 0.50 6.84
C ASN A 68 -3.05 -0.65 6.70
N LEU A 69 -3.74 -1.03 7.78
CA LEU A 69 -4.75 -2.10 7.79
C LEU A 69 -6.17 -1.57 7.54
N ASP A 70 -6.45 -0.32 7.90
CA ASP A 70 -7.81 0.23 7.92
C ASP A 70 -8.24 0.81 6.57
N ARG A 71 -7.83 0.17 5.47
CA ARG A 71 -8.10 0.60 4.09
C ARG A 71 -7.76 2.08 3.94
N PRO A 72 -6.47 2.47 3.98
CA PRO A 72 -6.15 3.87 3.92
C PRO A 72 -6.82 4.44 2.68
N ASP A 73 -7.65 5.45 2.85
CA ASP A 73 -7.89 6.36 1.75
C ASP A 73 -6.60 7.17 1.58
N THR A 74 -6.57 8.07 0.60
CA THR A 74 -5.45 8.98 0.45
C THR A 74 -5.20 9.72 1.78
N ILE A 75 -3.95 9.75 2.23
CA ILE A 75 -3.54 10.61 3.36
C ILE A 75 -2.70 11.73 2.78
N THR A 76 -2.99 12.97 3.16
CA THR A 76 -2.23 14.15 2.74
C THR A 76 -1.71 14.91 3.96
N VAL A 77 -0.41 15.17 3.94
CA VAL A 77 0.30 15.93 4.96
C VAL A 77 0.90 17.17 4.31
N VAL A 78 0.86 18.29 5.02
CA VAL A 78 1.52 19.52 4.61
C VAL A 78 2.54 19.91 5.69
N GLU A 79 3.75 20.26 5.24
CA GLU A 79 4.79 20.84 6.09
C GLU A 79 4.28 22.17 6.67
N THR A 80 4.48 22.36 7.97
CA THR A 80 4.10 23.58 8.66
C THR A 80 5.29 24.18 9.39
N ASP A 81 5.15 25.44 9.77
CA ASP A 81 6.15 26.10 10.60
C ASP A 81 6.14 25.56 12.03
N LYS A 82 7.28 25.66 12.71
CA LYS A 82 7.43 25.23 14.12
C LYS A 82 6.45 25.94 15.06
N THR A 83 6.07 27.17 14.71
CA THR A 83 5.15 28.00 15.50
C THR A 83 3.72 27.47 15.51
N GLU A 84 3.31 26.65 14.53
CA GLU A 84 2.00 26.00 14.54
C GLU A 84 1.92 24.89 15.61
N GLY A 85 3.04 24.37 16.10
CA GLY A 85 3.06 23.36 17.17
C GLY A 85 2.58 21.96 16.77
N SER A 86 2.08 21.78 15.54
CA SER A 86 1.66 20.48 14.99
C SER A 86 2.87 19.66 14.54
N LYS A 87 2.88 18.36 14.84
CA LYS A 87 3.94 17.43 14.45
C LYS A 87 3.37 16.22 13.77
N VAL A 88 4.00 15.78 12.70
CA VAL A 88 3.73 14.49 12.06
C VAL A 88 4.97 13.61 12.16
N GLY A 89 4.77 12.30 12.25
CA GLY A 89 5.83 11.32 12.23
C GLY A 89 5.57 10.32 11.12
N PHE A 90 6.52 10.19 10.20
CA PHE A 90 6.50 9.24 9.10
C PHE A 90 7.25 7.98 9.50
N LYS A 91 6.58 6.82 9.47
CA LYS A 91 7.27 5.54 9.61
C LYS A 91 7.91 5.20 8.27
N THR A 92 9.22 5.02 8.25
CA THR A 92 9.98 4.82 7.02
C THR A 92 11.20 3.94 7.25
N ASN A 93 11.60 3.25 6.20
CA ASN A 93 12.88 2.60 6.12
C ASN A 93 13.93 3.66 5.79
N ILE A 94 15.04 3.66 6.52
CA ILE A 94 16.24 4.41 6.17
C ILE A 94 17.36 3.46 5.77
N THR A 95 18.17 3.87 4.80
CA THR A 95 19.35 3.10 4.40
C THR A 95 20.57 3.56 5.20
N GLY A 96 21.33 2.60 5.72
CA GLY A 96 22.48 2.85 6.59
C GLY A 96 22.11 3.08 8.06
N ASP A 97 23.12 3.33 8.88
CA ASP A 97 22.98 3.36 10.36
C ASP A 97 22.69 4.75 10.94
N ASN A 98 22.76 5.80 10.11
CA ASN A 98 22.64 7.19 10.57
C ASN A 98 21.32 7.82 10.12
N CYS A 99 20.71 8.62 11.00
CA CYS A 99 19.62 9.50 10.60
C CYS A 99 20.11 10.46 9.51
N PRO A 100 19.38 10.61 8.39
CA PRO A 100 19.76 11.54 7.34
C PRO A 100 19.78 12.97 7.87
N PHE A 101 20.71 13.78 7.34
CA PHE A 101 20.95 15.15 7.78
C PHE A 101 19.75 16.08 7.51
N SER A 102 18.94 15.76 6.50
CA SER A 102 17.72 16.48 6.16
C SER A 102 16.65 15.50 5.70
N TYR A 103 15.40 15.80 6.04
CA TYR A 103 14.24 15.07 5.53
C TYR A 103 13.80 15.55 4.15
N THR A 104 14.37 16.65 3.64
CA THR A 104 13.92 17.29 2.39
C THR A 104 14.08 16.39 1.17
N ASP A 105 15.10 15.54 1.18
CA ASP A 105 15.47 14.66 0.06
C ASP A 105 15.24 13.17 0.41
N MET A 106 14.49 12.90 1.49
CA MET A 106 14.15 11.54 1.87
C MET A 106 12.93 11.04 1.10
N ASP A 107 13.03 9.79 0.66
CA ASP A 107 11.88 9.01 0.26
C ASP A 107 11.28 8.35 1.52
N PHE A 108 10.07 8.75 1.91
CA PHE A 108 9.36 8.10 2.99
C PHE A 108 8.69 6.84 2.47
N ILE A 109 9.28 5.68 2.78
CA ILE A 109 8.84 4.37 2.32
C ILE A 109 8.80 3.42 3.52
N MET A 110 7.61 2.94 3.89
CA MET A 110 7.46 1.90 4.91
C MET A 110 7.39 0.53 4.24
N THR A 111 8.15 -0.45 4.73
CA THR A 111 7.97 -1.86 4.34
C THR A 111 7.28 -2.64 5.45
N ILE A 112 6.20 -3.36 5.14
CA ILE A 112 5.50 -4.21 6.11
C ILE A 112 6.07 -5.65 6.08
N SER A 113 5.65 -6.49 7.04
CA SER A 113 6.22 -7.82 7.27
C SER A 113 6.18 -8.78 6.07
N ASN A 114 5.22 -8.62 5.16
CA ASN A 114 5.12 -9.43 3.95
C ASN A 114 6.00 -8.92 2.78
N GLY A 115 6.78 -7.86 3.00
CA GLY A 115 7.66 -7.23 2.02
C GLY A 115 6.98 -6.18 1.12
N ASP A 116 5.67 -5.98 1.23
CA ASP A 116 4.99 -4.89 0.53
C ASP A 116 5.40 -3.53 1.13
N THR A 117 5.36 -2.50 0.28
CA THR A 117 5.75 -1.15 0.66
C THR A 117 4.61 -0.15 0.55
N TYR A 118 4.73 0.95 1.28
CA TYR A 118 3.88 2.12 1.18
C TYR A 118 4.78 3.35 1.03
N SER A 119 4.74 3.98 -0.15
CA SER A 119 5.57 5.14 -0.47
C SER A 119 4.77 6.43 -0.45
N TRP A 120 5.27 7.42 0.28
CA TRP A 120 4.74 8.77 0.24
C TRP A 120 5.28 9.52 -0.96
N LYS A 121 4.40 10.16 -1.72
CA LYS A 121 4.76 11.04 -2.83
C LYS A 121 4.89 12.48 -2.35
N LYS A 122 6.10 13.02 -2.41
CA LYS A 122 6.34 14.44 -2.15
C LYS A 122 5.92 15.30 -3.35
N THR A 123 5.15 16.37 -3.10
CA THR A 123 4.78 17.39 -4.09
C THR A 123 4.88 18.77 -3.43
N GLY A 124 5.94 19.53 -3.75
CA GLY A 124 6.22 20.80 -3.07
C GLY A 124 6.50 20.58 -1.58
N ASN A 125 5.72 21.26 -0.72
CA ASN A 125 5.76 21.14 0.74
C ASN A 125 4.73 20.13 1.29
N SER A 126 4.21 19.24 0.44
CA SER A 126 3.22 18.25 0.83
C SER A 126 3.68 16.84 0.53
N TRP A 127 3.16 15.89 1.30
CA TRP A 127 3.30 14.46 1.06
C TRP A 127 1.92 13.84 0.96
N SER A 128 1.73 12.99 -0.05
CA SER A 128 0.51 12.18 -0.16
C SER A 128 0.85 10.71 -0.18
N LEU A 129 0.10 9.93 0.59
CA LEU A 129 0.11 8.48 0.53
C LEU A 129 -1.11 8.04 -0.28
N ASN A 130 -0.88 7.17 -1.27
CA ASN A 130 -1.97 6.45 -1.92
C ASN A 130 -2.52 5.40 -0.94
N GLY A 131 -3.83 5.22 -0.91
CA GLY A 131 -4.49 4.27 -0.04
C GLY A 131 -4.06 2.80 -0.18
N CYS A 132 -3.38 2.48 -1.28
CA CYS A 132 -2.92 1.14 -1.59
C CYS A 132 -1.41 0.97 -1.40
N ARG A 133 -1.01 -0.26 -1.08
CA ARG A 133 0.38 -0.74 -1.16
C ARG A 133 0.98 -0.41 -2.53
N ASP A 134 2.28 -0.22 -2.60
CA ASP A 134 2.95 0.16 -3.84
C ASP A 134 2.74 -0.89 -4.96
N GLY A 135 2.46 -0.37 -6.16
CA GLY A 135 2.14 -1.19 -7.32
C GLY A 135 0.74 -1.84 -7.28
N TRP A 136 -0.12 -1.47 -6.32
CA TRP A 136 -1.55 -1.76 -6.35
C TRP A 136 -2.32 -0.53 -6.84
N LYS A 137 -3.39 -0.74 -7.60
CA LYS A 137 -4.24 0.31 -8.14
C LYS A 137 -5.49 0.49 -7.28
N GLN A 138 -5.72 1.69 -6.77
CA GLN A 138 -6.96 2.06 -6.09
C GLN A 138 -8.09 2.27 -7.10
N PHE A 139 -9.28 1.78 -6.76
CA PHE A 139 -10.56 2.10 -7.39
C PHE A 139 -11.57 2.48 -6.32
N ASP A 140 -12.21 3.62 -6.48
CA ASP A 140 -13.32 4.05 -5.62
C ASP A 140 -14.63 3.58 -6.26
N ARG A 141 -15.38 2.74 -5.54
CA ARG A 141 -16.62 2.14 -6.04
C ARG A 141 -17.82 3.00 -5.62
N THR A 142 -18.90 2.87 -6.38
CA THR A 142 -20.14 3.65 -6.17
C THR A 142 -20.89 3.28 -4.90
N ASP A 143 -20.58 2.14 -4.29
CA ASP A 143 -21.08 1.70 -2.99
C ASP A 143 -20.38 2.38 -1.79
N GLY A 144 -19.41 3.26 -2.06
CA GLY A 144 -18.67 4.02 -1.06
C GLY A 144 -17.44 3.29 -0.51
N TYR A 145 -17.08 2.14 -1.07
CA TYR A 145 -15.84 1.44 -0.71
C TYR A 145 -14.75 1.66 -1.75
N SER A 146 -13.53 1.86 -1.28
CA SER A 146 -12.33 1.82 -2.13
C SER A 146 -11.66 0.46 -2.06
N VAL A 147 -11.15 -0.02 -3.19
CA VAL A 147 -10.45 -1.30 -3.29
C VAL A 147 -9.08 -1.14 -3.93
N CYS A 148 -8.13 -1.96 -3.50
CA CYS A 148 -6.80 -2.05 -4.06
C CYS A 148 -6.68 -3.30 -4.91
N MET A 149 -6.36 -3.13 -6.20
CA MET A 149 -6.28 -4.22 -7.16
C MET A 149 -4.85 -4.39 -7.70
N LYS A 150 -4.42 -5.65 -7.85
CA LYS A 150 -3.17 -6.02 -8.51
C LYS A 150 -3.35 -7.34 -9.23
N VAL A 151 -2.80 -7.44 -10.43
CA VAL A 151 -2.79 -8.69 -11.19
C VAL A 151 -1.52 -9.48 -10.90
N PHE A 152 -1.63 -10.80 -10.87
CA PHE A 152 -0.50 -11.70 -10.68
C PHE A 152 -0.46 -12.71 -11.82
N LYS A 153 0.71 -12.85 -12.44
CA LYS A 153 0.93 -13.87 -13.47
C LYS A 153 1.46 -15.15 -12.85
N SER A 154 0.77 -16.25 -13.08
CA SER A 154 1.27 -17.59 -12.78
C SER A 154 2.28 -18.06 -13.84
N SER A 155 3.25 -18.88 -13.44
CA SER A 155 4.22 -19.52 -14.34
C SER A 155 3.58 -20.60 -15.24
N GLY A 156 2.38 -21.06 -14.89
CA GLY A 156 1.60 -22.02 -15.67
C GLY A 156 0.10 -21.92 -15.38
N ASN A 157 -0.66 -22.89 -15.88
CA ASN A 157 -2.09 -22.98 -15.57
C ASN A 157 -2.28 -23.19 -14.06
N ILE A 158 -3.20 -22.42 -13.48
CA ILE A 158 -3.54 -22.49 -12.06
C ILE A 158 -5.06 -22.62 -11.94
N TYR A 159 -5.54 -23.44 -11.01
CA TYR A 159 -6.97 -23.49 -10.70
C TYR A 159 -7.38 -22.24 -9.93
N ARG A 160 -8.62 -21.77 -10.13
CA ARG A 160 -9.15 -20.59 -9.42
C ARG A 160 -8.94 -20.66 -7.90
N TRP A 161 -9.23 -21.81 -7.31
CA TRP A 161 -9.10 -22.04 -5.87
C TRP A 161 -7.65 -21.96 -5.39
N ASP A 162 -6.70 -22.51 -6.16
CA ASP A 162 -5.28 -22.40 -5.84
C ASP A 162 -4.78 -20.95 -5.98
N ALA A 163 -5.23 -20.22 -7.01
CA ALA A 163 -4.90 -18.81 -7.18
C ALA A 163 -5.37 -17.97 -5.99
N ARG A 164 -6.52 -18.31 -5.39
CA ARG A 164 -7.02 -17.66 -4.16
C ARG A 164 -6.20 -18.05 -2.94
N ASN A 165 -6.18 -19.35 -2.62
CA ASN A 165 -5.73 -19.83 -1.31
C ASN A 165 -4.22 -19.97 -1.20
N LYS A 166 -3.52 -20.16 -2.32
CA LYS A 166 -2.06 -20.27 -2.37
C LYS A 166 -1.40 -19.02 -2.96
N GLY A 167 -2.17 -18.17 -3.63
CA GLY A 167 -1.71 -16.90 -4.21
C GLY A 167 -2.08 -15.70 -3.35
N CYS A 168 -3.35 -15.29 -3.37
CA CYS A 168 -3.82 -14.06 -2.72
C CYS A 168 -3.78 -14.12 -1.19
N GLN A 169 -4.42 -15.12 -0.59
CA GLN A 169 -4.61 -15.21 0.87
C GLN A 169 -3.30 -15.21 1.68
N PRO A 170 -2.24 -15.94 1.28
CA PRO A 170 -0.97 -15.90 2.00
C PRO A 170 -0.30 -14.52 2.03
N MET A 171 -0.65 -13.61 1.11
CA MET A 171 -0.15 -12.23 1.06
C MET A 171 -1.06 -11.23 1.80
N GLY A 172 -2.06 -11.74 2.55
CA GLY A 172 -3.03 -10.94 3.27
C GLY A 172 -4.00 -10.20 2.35
N THR A 173 -4.31 -10.75 1.18
CA THR A 173 -5.27 -10.22 0.21
C THR A 173 -6.27 -11.31 -0.18
N ASP A 174 -7.27 -10.99 -1.01
CA ASP A 174 -8.17 -11.99 -1.56
C ASP A 174 -8.39 -11.77 -3.07
N GLN A 175 -8.93 -12.78 -3.76
CA GLN A 175 -9.45 -12.58 -5.11
C GLN A 175 -10.62 -11.60 -5.04
N ILE A 176 -10.66 -10.66 -5.97
CA ILE A 176 -11.66 -9.59 -6.00
C ILE A 176 -12.60 -9.75 -7.19
N GLY A 177 -13.87 -9.41 -7.00
CA GLY A 177 -14.82 -9.25 -8.11
C GLY A 177 -14.60 -7.92 -8.84
N VAL A 178 -15.16 -7.81 -10.04
CA VAL A 178 -15.05 -6.61 -10.88
C VAL A 178 -16.38 -5.87 -10.85
N ALA A 179 -16.36 -4.61 -10.42
CA ALA A 179 -17.55 -3.81 -10.11
C ALA A 179 -17.79 -2.65 -11.10
N SER A 180 -16.83 -2.33 -11.98
CA SER A 180 -16.98 -1.23 -12.92
C SER A 180 -16.36 -1.48 -14.30
N ILE A 181 -16.73 -0.64 -15.26
CA ILE A 181 -16.15 -0.63 -16.61
C ILE A 181 -14.67 -0.25 -16.54
N GLU A 182 -14.33 0.69 -15.66
CA GLU A 182 -12.97 1.18 -15.43
C GLU A 182 -12.06 0.07 -14.89
N GLU A 183 -12.54 -0.69 -13.89
CA GLU A 183 -11.82 -1.86 -13.38
C GLU A 183 -11.62 -2.91 -14.49
N SER A 184 -12.66 -3.18 -15.29
CA SER A 184 -12.61 -4.13 -16.40
C SER A 184 -11.59 -3.72 -17.48
N ARG A 185 -11.59 -2.44 -17.86
CA ARG A 185 -10.65 -1.89 -18.85
C ARG A 185 -9.22 -1.96 -18.33
N TRP A 186 -9.00 -1.60 -17.07
CA TRP A 186 -7.67 -1.68 -16.45
C TRP A 186 -7.15 -3.13 -16.40
N ILE A 187 -7.97 -4.11 -16.02
CA ILE A 187 -7.59 -5.54 -16.05
C ILE A 187 -7.20 -5.96 -17.46
N HIS A 188 -7.97 -5.55 -18.47
CA HIS A 188 -7.66 -5.85 -19.88
C HIS A 188 -6.31 -5.26 -20.30
N GLU A 189 -6.03 -4.00 -19.94
CA GLU A 189 -4.73 -3.36 -20.20
C GLU A 189 -3.59 -4.12 -19.53
N GLN A 190 -3.76 -4.56 -18.28
CA GLN A 190 -2.76 -5.37 -17.60
C GLN A 190 -2.53 -6.71 -18.29
N MET A 191 -3.59 -7.35 -18.81
CA MET A 191 -3.47 -8.59 -19.59
C MET A 191 -2.66 -8.37 -20.88
N MET A 192 -2.89 -7.27 -21.59
CA MET A 192 -2.23 -7.00 -22.87
C MET A 192 -0.71 -6.81 -22.73
N GLN A 193 -0.22 -6.38 -21.56
CA GLN A 193 1.21 -6.32 -21.26
C GLN A 193 1.92 -7.68 -21.36
N TYR A 194 1.18 -8.79 -21.28
CA TYR A 194 1.73 -10.14 -21.37
C TYR A 194 1.75 -10.72 -22.80
N ASN A 195 1.40 -9.92 -23.81
CA ASN A 195 1.37 -10.29 -25.23
C ASN A 195 0.64 -11.64 -25.50
N PRO A 196 -0.68 -11.69 -25.25
CA PRO A 196 -1.46 -12.94 -25.28
C PRO A 196 -1.64 -13.55 -26.69
N ALA A 197 -1.08 -12.97 -27.75
CA ALA A 197 -1.30 -13.36 -29.15
C ALA A 197 -1.01 -14.83 -29.52
N LYS A 198 -0.47 -15.64 -28.61
CA LYS A 198 -0.15 -17.06 -28.82
C LYS A 198 -0.97 -18.05 -27.96
N LYS A 199 -1.68 -17.60 -26.92
CA LYS A 199 -2.47 -18.46 -26.01
C LYS A 199 -3.62 -17.67 -25.37
N SER A 200 -4.76 -18.32 -25.16
CA SER A 200 -5.83 -17.78 -24.31
C SER A 200 -5.25 -17.40 -22.94
N PHE A 201 -5.35 -16.12 -22.59
CA PHE A 201 -4.85 -15.58 -21.32
C PHE A 201 -6.02 -14.98 -20.57
N ALA A 202 -6.13 -15.28 -19.29
CA ALA A 202 -7.17 -14.76 -18.42
C ALA A 202 -6.63 -14.67 -16.99
N PHE A 203 -7.19 -13.76 -16.22
CA PHE A 203 -7.00 -13.71 -14.77
C PHE A 203 -8.21 -14.32 -14.07
N TRP A 204 -7.96 -15.07 -13.00
CA TRP A 204 -9.04 -15.48 -12.11
C TRP A 204 -9.50 -14.29 -11.27
N ILE A 205 -10.81 -14.07 -11.24
CA ILE A 205 -11.48 -13.04 -10.44
C ILE A 205 -12.48 -13.69 -9.48
N ASN A 206 -12.89 -12.96 -8.45
CA ASN A 206 -13.91 -13.40 -7.51
C ASN A 206 -15.31 -13.00 -7.98
N GLY A 207 -15.79 -13.68 -9.02
CA GLY A 207 -17.18 -13.63 -9.45
C GLY A 207 -17.72 -15.05 -9.63
N SER A 208 -18.90 -15.36 -9.14
CA SER A 208 -19.57 -16.63 -9.46
C SER A 208 -20.64 -16.41 -10.51
N PHE A 209 -20.71 -17.33 -11.46
CA PHE A 209 -21.85 -17.41 -12.37
C PHE A 209 -23.08 -17.81 -11.56
N LYS A 210 -24.18 -17.06 -11.67
CA LYS A 210 -25.49 -17.55 -11.21
C LYS A 210 -26.09 -18.37 -12.35
N ASP A 211 -26.29 -19.65 -12.11
CA ASP A 211 -27.14 -20.44 -13.00
C ASP A 211 -28.55 -19.85 -12.96
N ASN A 212 -28.98 -19.30 -14.11
CA ASN A 212 -30.38 -19.08 -14.53
C ASN A 212 -31.02 -17.68 -14.51
N ASP A 213 -30.33 -16.57 -14.79
CA ASP A 213 -31.07 -15.41 -15.35
C ASP A 213 -30.29 -14.31 -16.11
N CYS A 214 -29.84 -14.56 -17.34
CA CYS A 214 -29.29 -13.49 -18.20
C CYS A 214 -30.33 -12.40 -18.58
N SER A 215 -31.57 -12.46 -18.06
CA SER A 215 -32.63 -11.49 -18.36
C SER A 215 -32.68 -10.30 -17.39
N THR A 216 -31.86 -10.27 -16.34
CA THR A 216 -31.76 -9.14 -15.42
C THR A 216 -30.34 -8.55 -15.38
N GLU A 217 -30.25 -7.22 -15.24
CA GLU A 217 -28.98 -6.45 -15.28
C GLU A 217 -28.00 -6.79 -14.13
N ASN A 218 -28.38 -7.65 -13.18
CA ASN A 218 -27.61 -8.02 -11.98
C ASN A 218 -27.08 -9.47 -12.03
N PHE A 219 -26.60 -9.91 -13.20
CA PHE A 219 -26.26 -11.30 -13.46
C PHE A 219 -24.98 -11.82 -12.76
N CYS A 220 -24.09 -10.91 -12.35
CA CYS A 220 -22.85 -11.23 -11.64
C CYS A 220 -22.92 -10.69 -10.22
N GLU A 221 -22.80 -11.56 -9.20
CA GLU A 221 -22.52 -11.08 -7.85
C GLU A 221 -21.03 -10.76 -7.74
N VAL A 222 -20.75 -9.49 -7.45
CA VAL A 222 -19.44 -9.06 -6.95
C VAL A 222 -19.40 -9.49 -5.50
N SER A 223 -18.71 -10.59 -5.20
CA SER A 223 -18.42 -10.93 -3.81
C SER A 223 -17.45 -9.87 -3.26
N LEU A 224 -17.91 -9.10 -2.27
CA LEU A 224 -17.13 -8.11 -1.53
C LEU A 224 -15.91 -8.75 -0.84
#